data_AF-A0A151AEY2-F1
#
_entry.id   AF-A0A151AEY2-F1
#
_cell.length_a   1.000
_cell.length_b   1.000
_cell.length_c   1.000
_cell.angle_alpha   90.00
_cell.angle_beta   90.00
_cell.angle_gamma   90.00
#
_symmetry.space_group_name_H-M   'P 1'
#
loop_
_entity.id
_entity.type
_entity.pdbx_description
1 polymer ?
#
loop_
_entity_poly.entity_id
_entity_poly.type
_entity_poly.pdbx_seq_one_letter_code
_entity_poly.pdbx_strand_id
1 'polypeptide(L)' 'MERQFVCELCGERFEKRDALVAHGLEEHQDGEDQ' A
#
# COMPACT_ATOMS: atom_id res chain seq x y z
N MET A 1 -8.04 1.03 16.38
CA MET A 1 -7.22 1.50 15.25
C MET A 1 -7.64 0.70 14.04
N GLU A 2 -8.16 1.37 13.05
CA GLU A 2 -8.63 0.76 11.82
C GLU A 2 -7.41 0.69 10.90
N ARG A 3 -6.86 -0.50 10.65
CA ARG A 3 -5.89 -0.73 9.57
C ARG A 3 -6.67 -0.69 8.27
N GLN A 4 -6.98 0.52 7.81
CA GLN A 4 -7.90 0.79 6.69
C GLN A 4 -7.23 0.59 5.33
N PHE A 5 -5.91 0.63 5.27
CA PHE A 5 -5.16 0.58 4.02
C PHE A 5 -4.70 -0.86 3.79
N VAL A 6 -5.36 -1.56 2.86
CA VAL A 6 -5.02 -2.92 2.49
C VAL A 6 -4.48 -2.91 1.07
N CYS A 7 -3.33 -3.54 0.86
CA CYS A 7 -2.82 -3.78 -0.47
C CYS A 7 -3.72 -4.82 -1.16
N GLU A 8 -4.37 -4.45 -2.25
CA GLU A 8 -5.24 -5.38 -2.98
C GLU A 8 -4.45 -6.40 -3.81
N LEU A 9 -3.16 -6.15 -4.04
CA LEU A 9 -2.28 -7.03 -4.81
C LEU A 9 -1.78 -8.23 -3.96
N CYS A 10 -1.43 -8.00 -2.69
CA CYS A 10 -0.92 -9.05 -1.80
C CYS A 10 -1.76 -9.29 -0.53
N GLY A 11 -2.70 -8.41 -0.21
CA GLY A 11 -3.56 -8.50 0.98
C GLY A 11 -2.94 -7.93 2.27
N GLU A 12 -1.77 -7.31 2.20
CA GLU A 12 -1.08 -6.78 3.38
C GLU A 12 -1.80 -5.54 3.94
N ARG A 13 -1.86 -5.43 5.28
CA ARG A 13 -2.64 -4.39 5.97
C ARG A 13 -1.73 -3.38 6.65
N PHE A 14 -1.94 -2.12 6.33
CA PHE A 14 -1.16 -0.99 6.82
C PHE A 14 -2.01 -0.07 7.69
N GLU A 15 -1.34 0.57 8.65
CA GLU A 15 -1.94 1.56 9.55
C GLU A 15 -1.95 2.96 8.92
N LYS A 16 -1.22 3.15 7.82
CA LYS A 16 -1.02 4.45 7.15
C LYS A 16 -1.03 4.29 5.64
N ARG A 17 -1.51 5.31 4.93
CA ARG A 17 -1.50 5.35 3.47
C ARG A 17 -0.09 5.37 2.91
N ASP A 18 0.82 6.15 3.50
CA ASP A 18 2.21 6.25 3.03
C ASP A 18 2.93 4.90 3.02
N ALA A 19 2.65 4.06 4.02
CA ALA A 19 3.23 2.71 4.09
C ALA A 19 2.66 1.81 2.99
N LEU A 20 1.36 1.90 2.68
CA LEU A 20 0.76 1.18 1.57
C LEU A 20 1.33 1.64 0.22
N VAL A 21 1.52 2.95 0.03
CA VAL A 21 2.09 3.53 -1.20
C VAL A 21 3.55 3.09 -1.38
N ALA A 22 4.38 3.22 -0.34
CA ALA A 22 5.77 2.76 -0.39
C ALA A 22 5.85 1.24 -0.65
N HIS A 23 5.05 0.45 0.06
CA HIS A 23 4.92 -0.98 -0.20
C HIS A 23 4.53 -1.27 -1.65
N GLY A 24 3.52 -0.57 -2.19
CA GLY A 24 3.10 -0.70 -3.57
C GLY A 24 4.23 -0.36 -4.55
N LEU A 25 5.02 0.67 -4.28
CA LEU A 25 6.16 1.06 -5.12
C LEU A 25 7.32 0.07 -5.06
N GLU A 26 7.67 -0.42 -3.87
CA GLU A 26 8.81 -1.31 -3.65
C GLU A 26 8.49 -2.76 -4.05
N GLU A 27 7.33 -3.27 -3.63
CA GLU A 27 6.94 -4.67 -3.79
C GLU A 27 6.12 -4.91 -5.07
N HIS A 28 5.39 -3.90 -5.53
CA HIS A 28 4.45 -4.03 -6.64
C HIS A 28 4.71 -3.08 -7.82
N GLN A 29 5.71 -2.19 -7.70
CA GLN A 29 5.97 -1.13 -8.68
C GLN A 29 4.68 -0.43 -9.14
N ASP A 30 3.75 -0.18 -8.21
CA ASP A 30 2.55 0.60 -8.46
C ASP A 30 2.94 2.08 -8.45
N GLY A 31 3.67 2.47 -9.50
CA GLY A 31 3.91 3.85 -9.82
C GLY A 31 2.59 4.43 -10.28
N GLU A 32 1.85 5.06 -9.36
CA GLU A 32 0.89 6.10 -9.72
C GLU A 32 1.68 7.22 -10.41
N ASP A 33 1.91 7.06 -11.71
CA ASP A 33 2.18 8.14 -12.66
C ASP A 33 0.93 9.04 -12.68
N GLN A 34 0.89 10.03 -11.79
CA GLN A 34 0.04 11.21 -11.90
C GLN A 34 0.79 12.45 -11.41
#